data_AF-A0A1I7PHX7-F1
#
_entry.id   AF-A0A1I7PHX7-F1
#
_cell.length_a   1.000
_cell.length_b   1.000
_cell.length_c   1.000
_cell.angle_alpha   90.00
_cell.angle_beta   90.00
_cell.angle_gamma   90.00
#
_symmetry.space_group_name_H-M   'P 1'
#
loop_
_entity.id
_entity.type
_entity.pdbx_description
1 polymer ?
#
loop_
_entity_poly.entity_id
_entity_poly.type
_entity_poly.pdbx_seq_one_letter_code
_entity_poly.pdbx_strand_id
1 'polypeptide(L)'
;MRLPLLFLLLPLVAAADPVWRPFSADSPWNTPLPADAAVDRDSPALIADLADRGPWLINIKDWSIPVYFVDAATTPRHDVGDLRPGIYGKGFAFPRQIPIPDGAIASPPVGDHSDNHLSVIDRTLGLEWGMWAARQDATGRWFTGLGAVTDLTGTGVAPPWYDNPRELDSHRARAGGFPLIAGLIRVDEIKAGRIAHALAFAYDHCRTGLFVPPASTSQVTQLEAVDSRGIPMGGRLQLDPAWDVEGSGLSPAGKIIARALQEYGAYCSDYAGANVLYAENSPAAVQAWAGLLDPHDLAVIFNPDFIRQHFRVIDLGTLLPGQNLSVPPPYLLSLSFAGEIARIDPYARTILLPAADLAGPAVWRTLPAGAQLDLGGSGWAQATRLILTAPDGATSTWTIQRL
;
A
#
# COMPACT_ATOMS: atom_id res chain seq x y z
N MET A 1 4.87 -29.73 -63.44
CA MET A 1 4.53 -30.07 -62.04
C MET A 1 4.44 -28.76 -61.27
N ARG A 2 3.22 -28.23 -61.04
CA ARG A 2 2.99 -27.01 -60.25
C ARG A 2 2.21 -27.43 -59.00
N LEU A 3 2.83 -27.36 -57.83
CA LEU A 3 2.14 -27.54 -56.55
C LEU A 3 1.32 -26.29 -56.23
N PRO A 4 0.08 -26.41 -55.71
CA PRO A 4 -0.65 -25.27 -55.19
C PRO A 4 -0.14 -24.93 -53.78
N LEU A 5 0.10 -23.65 -53.53
CA LEU A 5 0.43 -23.10 -52.22
C LEU A 5 -0.87 -23.04 -51.41
N LEU A 6 -0.97 -23.87 -50.37
CA LEU A 6 -2.09 -23.85 -49.42
C LEU A 6 -1.81 -22.76 -48.38
N PHE A 7 -2.52 -21.64 -48.43
CA PHE A 7 -2.49 -20.63 -47.37
C PHE A 7 -3.29 -21.16 -46.17
N LEU A 8 -2.60 -21.55 -45.10
CA LEU A 8 -3.22 -21.71 -43.79
C LEU A 8 -3.64 -20.33 -43.27
N LEU A 9 -4.94 -20.09 -43.20
CA LEU A 9 -5.52 -19.01 -42.40
C LEU A 9 -5.35 -19.36 -40.92
N LEU A 10 -4.35 -18.77 -40.27
CA LEU A 10 -4.28 -18.74 -38.81
C LEU A 10 -5.49 -17.95 -38.29
N PRO A 11 -6.26 -18.47 -37.32
CA PRO A 11 -7.36 -17.73 -36.74
C PRO A 11 -6.81 -16.48 -36.05
N LEU A 12 -7.34 -15.33 -36.44
CA LEU A 12 -7.10 -14.08 -35.73
C LEU A 12 -7.70 -14.24 -34.33
N VAL A 13 -6.85 -14.49 -33.33
CA VAL A 13 -7.25 -14.40 -31.93
C VAL A 13 -7.62 -12.93 -31.72
N ALA A 14 -8.91 -12.65 -31.58
CA ALA A 14 -9.37 -11.33 -31.17
C ALA A 14 -8.66 -11.00 -29.85
N ALA A 15 -7.88 -9.91 -29.84
CA ALA A 15 -7.33 -9.39 -28.60
C ALA A 15 -8.51 -9.08 -27.68
N ALA A 16 -8.57 -9.75 -26.54
CA ALA A 16 -9.54 -9.39 -25.51
C ALA A 16 -9.36 -7.91 -25.18
N ASP A 17 -10.46 -7.19 -24.94
CA ASP A 17 -10.39 -5.81 -24.45
C ASP A 17 -9.46 -5.78 -23.23
N PRO A 18 -8.49 -4.85 -23.17
CA PRO A 18 -7.56 -4.81 -22.07
C PRO A 18 -8.34 -4.61 -20.75
N VAL A 19 -8.06 -5.46 -19.76
CA VAL A 19 -8.62 -5.31 -18.42
C VAL A 19 -8.33 -3.88 -17.93
N TRP A 20 -9.38 -3.17 -17.50
CA TRP A 20 -9.24 -1.79 -17.03
C TRP A 20 -8.20 -1.76 -15.90
N ARG A 21 -7.25 -0.83 -15.94
CA ARG A 21 -6.16 -0.74 -14.97
C ARG A 21 -6.13 0.69 -14.44
N PRO A 22 -6.37 0.92 -13.14
CA PRO A 22 -6.25 2.26 -12.57
C PRO A 22 -4.78 2.69 -12.53
N PHE A 23 -4.58 4.00 -12.44
CA PHE A 23 -3.31 4.70 -12.32
C PHE A 23 -2.47 4.75 -13.59
N SER A 24 -1.60 5.74 -13.65
CA SER A 24 -0.60 5.91 -14.70
C SER A 24 0.39 4.74 -14.73
N ALA A 25 1.07 4.56 -15.86
CA ALA A 25 2.04 3.46 -16.03
C ALA A 25 3.25 3.56 -15.08
N ASP A 26 3.62 4.78 -14.70
CA ASP A 26 4.70 5.11 -13.73
C ASP A 26 4.23 5.08 -12.26
N SER A 27 2.96 4.73 -12.01
CA SER A 27 2.50 4.47 -10.65
C SER A 27 3.30 3.33 -10.00
N PRO A 28 3.61 3.40 -8.70
CA PRO A 28 4.23 2.28 -7.99
C PRO A 28 3.37 1.01 -7.99
N TRP A 29 2.05 1.14 -8.19
CA TRP A 29 1.13 0.01 -8.38
C TRP A 29 1.32 -0.64 -9.75
N ASN A 30 1.67 0.14 -10.78
CA ASN A 30 1.76 -0.31 -12.16
C ASN A 30 3.18 -0.58 -12.65
N THR A 31 4.18 -0.30 -11.82
CA THR A 31 5.58 -0.50 -12.15
C THR A 31 6.04 -1.88 -11.64
N PRO A 32 6.46 -2.80 -12.54
CA PRO A 32 7.03 -4.08 -12.12
C PRO A 32 8.33 -3.87 -11.34
N LEU A 33 8.65 -4.80 -10.46
CA LEU A 33 9.94 -4.80 -9.78
C LEU A 33 11.04 -5.08 -10.80
N PRO A 34 12.17 -4.34 -10.75
CA PRO A 34 13.32 -4.67 -11.57
C PRO A 34 13.85 -6.07 -11.19
N ALA A 35 14.44 -6.77 -12.15
CA ALA A 35 14.93 -8.14 -11.93
C ALA A 35 15.98 -8.22 -10.80
N ASP A 36 16.76 -7.14 -10.64
CA ASP A 36 17.79 -6.93 -9.63
C ASP A 36 17.33 -6.05 -8.45
N ALA A 37 16.02 -5.99 -8.18
CA ALA A 37 15.48 -5.24 -7.05
C ALA A 37 16.24 -5.54 -5.76
N ALA A 38 16.78 -4.48 -5.15
CA ALA A 38 17.52 -4.58 -3.90
C ALA A 38 16.64 -5.16 -2.80
N VAL A 39 17.18 -6.12 -2.05
CA VAL A 39 16.52 -6.75 -0.91
C VAL A 39 16.88 -5.99 0.35
N ASP A 40 15.90 -5.76 1.22
CA ASP A 40 16.17 -5.13 2.51
C ASP A 40 17.09 -6.02 3.37
N ARG A 41 18.05 -5.41 4.06
CA ARG A 41 19.02 -6.13 4.90
C ARG A 41 18.33 -6.98 5.98
N ASP A 42 17.19 -6.50 6.49
CA ASP A 42 16.45 -7.13 7.56
C ASP A 42 15.35 -8.06 7.01
N SER A 43 15.30 -8.24 5.68
CA SER A 43 14.32 -9.10 5.00
C SER A 43 14.18 -10.49 5.66
N PRO A 44 15.24 -11.22 6.03
CA PRO A 44 15.07 -12.51 6.71
C PRO A 44 14.27 -12.42 8.01
N ALA A 45 14.51 -11.39 8.82
CA ALA A 45 13.79 -11.20 10.09
C ALA A 45 12.35 -10.70 9.86
N LEU A 46 12.14 -9.82 8.88
CA LEU A 46 10.81 -9.31 8.52
C LEU A 46 9.91 -10.41 7.93
N ILE A 47 10.47 -11.28 7.09
CA ILE A 47 9.74 -12.42 6.51
C ILE A 47 9.50 -13.51 7.56
N ALA A 48 10.44 -13.74 8.49
CA ALA A 48 10.20 -14.66 9.61
C ALA A 48 9.05 -14.17 10.50
N ASP A 49 9.02 -12.87 10.84
CA ASP A 49 7.91 -12.27 11.60
C ASP A 49 6.58 -12.42 10.87
N LEU A 50 6.52 -12.13 9.57
CA LEU A 50 5.33 -12.36 8.74
C LEU A 50 4.90 -13.84 8.76
N ALA A 51 5.84 -14.77 8.54
CA ALA A 51 5.57 -16.19 8.51
C ALA A 51 5.04 -16.73 9.84
N ASP A 52 5.52 -16.20 10.98
CA ASP A 52 5.03 -16.57 12.31
C ASP A 52 3.56 -16.21 12.53
N ARG A 53 3.00 -15.29 11.72
CA ARG A 53 1.58 -14.91 11.75
C ARG A 53 0.67 -15.87 10.99
N GLY A 54 1.23 -16.83 10.26
CA GLY A 54 0.48 -17.88 9.57
C GLY A 54 0.59 -17.84 8.04
N PRO A 55 -0.24 -18.65 7.35
CA PRO A 55 -0.22 -18.74 5.89
C PRO A 55 -0.81 -17.49 5.23
N TRP A 56 -0.59 -17.35 3.92
CA TRP A 56 -1.30 -16.36 3.12
C TRP A 56 -2.77 -16.75 2.88
N LEU A 57 -3.68 -15.85 3.24
CA LEU A 57 -5.12 -15.94 2.99
C LEU A 57 -5.58 -14.84 2.03
N ILE A 58 -6.81 -14.96 1.53
CA ILE A 58 -7.45 -13.95 0.68
C ILE A 58 -8.79 -13.55 1.29
N ASN A 59 -8.95 -12.27 1.61
CA ASN A 59 -10.25 -11.71 1.97
C ASN A 59 -11.10 -11.55 0.71
N ILE A 60 -12.24 -12.26 0.66
CA ILE A 60 -13.16 -12.27 -0.48
C ILE A 60 -14.57 -11.88 -0.08
N LYS A 61 -15.17 -12.51 0.94
CA LYS A 61 -16.56 -12.21 1.36
C LYS A 61 -16.61 -11.10 2.40
N ASP A 62 -15.74 -11.24 3.39
CA ASP A 62 -15.66 -10.38 4.55
C ASP A 62 -14.29 -9.68 4.59
N TRP A 63 -14.24 -8.52 5.26
CA TRP A 63 -13.02 -7.74 5.50
C TRP A 63 -12.25 -7.37 4.23
N SER A 64 -12.98 -7.06 3.15
CA SER A 64 -12.38 -6.62 1.88
C SER A 64 -13.05 -5.34 1.37
N ILE A 65 -13.09 -5.14 0.06
CA ILE A 65 -13.46 -3.86 -0.55
C ILE A 65 -14.48 -4.08 -1.66
N PRO A 66 -15.69 -3.53 -1.51
CA PRO A 66 -16.67 -3.58 -2.56
C PRO A 66 -16.42 -2.39 -3.48
N VAL A 67 -16.37 -2.67 -4.78
CA VAL A 67 -16.17 -1.66 -5.82
C VAL A 67 -17.45 -1.52 -6.61
N TYR A 68 -17.94 -0.29 -6.75
CA TYR A 68 -19.09 0.05 -7.57
C TYR A 68 -18.62 0.94 -8.72
N PHE A 69 -18.62 0.39 -9.93
CA PHE A 69 -18.38 1.16 -11.14
C PHE A 69 -19.64 1.93 -11.54
N VAL A 70 -19.52 3.25 -11.65
CA VAL A 70 -20.64 4.16 -11.87
C VAL A 70 -20.39 5.09 -13.05
N ASP A 71 -21.46 5.70 -13.53
CA ASP A 71 -21.43 6.95 -14.28
C ASP A 71 -21.92 8.06 -13.36
N ALA A 72 -21.02 8.94 -12.92
CA ALA A 72 -21.32 9.99 -11.96
C ALA A 72 -22.25 11.09 -12.50
N ALA A 73 -22.52 11.10 -13.82
CA ALA A 73 -23.50 11.98 -14.43
C ALA A 73 -24.94 11.47 -14.25
N THR A 74 -25.13 10.15 -14.08
CA THR A 74 -26.46 9.52 -14.05
C THR A 74 -26.77 8.81 -12.74
N THR A 75 -25.75 8.44 -11.97
CA THR A 75 -25.91 7.75 -10.68
C THR A 75 -26.44 8.72 -9.62
N PRO A 76 -27.43 8.31 -8.79
CA PRO A 76 -27.93 9.14 -7.69
C PRO A 76 -26.82 9.67 -6.80
N ARG A 77 -26.98 10.91 -6.34
CA ARG A 77 -26.03 11.54 -5.42
C ARG A 77 -26.55 11.51 -4.00
N HIS A 78 -25.69 11.09 -3.08
CA HIS A 78 -25.98 11.03 -1.68
C HIS A 78 -25.14 12.05 -0.91
N ASP A 79 -25.76 12.74 0.04
CA ASP A 79 -25.04 13.43 1.11
C ASP A 79 -24.38 12.38 2.02
N VAL A 80 -23.12 12.62 2.37
CA VAL A 80 -22.33 11.73 3.23
C VAL A 80 -21.80 12.52 4.41
N GLY A 81 -22.37 12.28 5.59
CA GLY A 81 -21.95 12.90 6.84
C GLY A 81 -20.60 12.36 7.35
N ASP A 82 -19.97 13.10 8.25
CA ASP A 82 -18.83 12.57 8.99
C ASP A 82 -19.33 11.85 10.26
N LEU A 83 -18.75 10.69 10.57
CA LEU A 83 -18.90 10.09 11.92
C LEU A 83 -18.19 10.93 12.99
N ARG A 84 -17.14 11.68 12.60
CA ARG A 84 -16.44 12.64 13.44
C ARG A 84 -16.29 13.97 12.68
N PRO A 85 -16.89 15.07 13.16
CA PRO A 85 -16.88 16.33 12.42
C PRO A 85 -15.48 16.77 11.98
N GLY A 86 -15.30 17.02 10.67
CA GLY A 86 -14.07 17.54 10.11
C GLY A 86 -13.02 16.48 9.74
N ILE A 87 -13.32 15.19 9.94
CA ILE A 87 -12.43 14.09 9.59
C ILE A 87 -12.74 13.58 8.17
N TYR A 88 -12.06 14.16 7.19
CA TYR A 88 -12.20 13.80 5.78
C TYR A 88 -10.91 14.10 5.03
N GLY A 89 -10.58 13.32 3.99
CA GLY A 89 -9.41 13.53 3.15
C GLY A 89 -9.64 14.45 1.96
N LYS A 90 -8.65 14.53 1.07
CA LYS A 90 -8.69 15.42 -0.10
C LYS A 90 -9.93 15.17 -0.96
N GLY A 91 -10.59 16.24 -1.42
CA GLY A 91 -11.74 16.17 -2.33
C GLY A 91 -13.08 15.78 -1.66
N PHE A 92 -13.09 15.58 -0.35
CA PHE A 92 -14.28 15.17 0.41
C PHE A 92 -14.81 16.30 1.33
N ALA A 93 -14.53 17.57 1.02
CA ALA A 93 -15.04 18.71 1.78
C ALA A 93 -16.55 18.92 1.59
N PHE A 94 -17.23 19.52 2.57
CA PHE A 94 -18.65 19.90 2.44
C PHE A 94 -18.84 21.15 1.55
N PRO A 95 -19.96 21.25 0.81
CA PRO A 95 -20.98 20.22 0.61
C PRO A 95 -20.43 19.08 -0.29
N ARG A 96 -20.66 17.82 0.11
CA ARG A 96 -20.25 16.64 -0.68
C ARG A 96 -21.47 15.87 -1.15
N GLN A 97 -21.45 15.47 -2.42
CA GLN A 97 -22.55 14.75 -3.08
C GLN A 97 -21.94 13.62 -3.89
N ILE A 98 -21.89 12.42 -3.29
CA ILE A 98 -21.14 11.28 -3.82
C ILE A 98 -22.08 10.42 -4.69
N PRO A 99 -21.67 10.00 -5.90
CA PRO A 99 -22.50 9.20 -6.79
C PRO A 99 -22.58 7.73 -6.34
N ILE A 100 -23.19 7.48 -5.18
CA ILE A 100 -23.34 6.13 -4.62
C ILE A 100 -24.58 5.49 -5.29
N PRO A 101 -24.46 4.33 -5.96
CA PRO A 101 -25.62 3.69 -6.56
C PRO A 101 -26.57 3.16 -5.48
N ASP A 102 -27.88 3.17 -5.78
CA ASP A 102 -28.89 2.61 -4.90
C ASP A 102 -28.60 1.14 -4.61
N GLY A 103 -28.74 0.74 -3.34
CA GLY A 103 -28.44 -0.62 -2.90
C GLY A 103 -26.95 -0.93 -2.78
N ALA A 104 -26.05 0.06 -2.89
CA ALA A 104 -24.66 -0.14 -2.53
C ALA A 104 -24.52 -0.57 -1.07
N ILE A 105 -23.73 -1.61 -0.86
CA ILE A 105 -23.44 -2.20 0.46
C ILE A 105 -21.95 -2.00 0.74
N ALA A 106 -21.64 -1.47 1.92
CA ALA A 106 -20.27 -1.39 2.45
C ALA A 106 -19.76 -2.78 2.87
N SER A 107 -18.44 -2.95 2.97
CA SER A 107 -17.83 -4.27 3.21
C SER A 107 -18.41 -4.97 4.45
N PRO A 108 -18.84 -6.24 4.31
CA PRO A 108 -19.12 -7.11 5.45
C PRO A 108 -17.87 -7.44 6.29
N PRO A 109 -18.04 -7.87 7.55
CA PRO A 109 -19.27 -7.71 8.33
C PRO A 109 -19.55 -6.22 8.56
N VAL A 110 -20.79 -5.77 8.41
CA VAL A 110 -21.12 -4.35 8.64
C VAL A 110 -21.33 -4.13 10.13
N GLY A 111 -20.53 -3.25 10.74
CA GLY A 111 -20.72 -2.90 12.15
C GLY A 111 -19.57 -2.12 12.77
N ASP A 112 -19.67 -1.79 14.06
CA ASP A 112 -18.69 -0.98 14.82
C ASP A 112 -17.28 -1.58 14.91
N HIS A 113 -17.16 -2.88 14.65
CA HIS A 113 -15.91 -3.64 14.73
C HIS A 113 -15.36 -4.04 13.35
N SER A 114 -15.75 -3.31 12.30
CA SER A 114 -15.30 -3.53 10.92
C SER A 114 -15.06 -2.20 10.22
N ASP A 115 -14.16 -2.23 9.24
CA ASP A 115 -13.81 -1.06 8.45
C ASP A 115 -14.94 -0.59 7.57
N ASN A 116 -15.89 -1.46 7.21
CA ASN A 116 -17.02 -1.13 6.33
C ASN A 116 -16.56 -0.31 5.11
N HIS A 117 -15.50 -0.75 4.43
CA HIS A 117 -14.98 -0.04 3.26
C HIS A 117 -16.04 0.08 2.16
N LEU A 118 -16.01 1.18 1.42
CA LEU A 118 -16.83 1.38 0.23
C LEU A 118 -16.04 2.17 -0.82
N SER A 119 -15.87 1.58 -2.00
CA SER A 119 -15.21 2.22 -3.15
C SER A 119 -16.23 2.45 -4.26
N VAL A 120 -16.38 3.70 -4.68
CA VAL A 120 -17.20 4.08 -5.84
C VAL A 120 -16.27 4.66 -6.89
N ILE A 121 -16.34 4.15 -8.11
CA ILE A 121 -15.39 4.47 -9.18
C ILE A 121 -16.12 4.91 -10.44
N ASP A 122 -15.77 6.10 -10.93
CA ASP A 122 -16.12 6.51 -12.29
C ASP A 122 -14.87 6.39 -13.17
N ARG A 123 -14.88 5.41 -14.08
CA ARG A 123 -13.75 5.14 -14.97
C ARG A 123 -13.58 6.20 -16.06
N THR A 124 -14.65 6.91 -16.41
CA THR A 124 -14.63 7.96 -17.43
C THR A 124 -14.03 9.24 -16.85
N LEU A 125 -14.41 9.59 -15.62
CA LEU A 125 -13.80 10.71 -14.89
C LEU A 125 -12.42 10.37 -14.35
N GLY A 126 -12.10 9.08 -14.23
CA GLY A 126 -10.86 8.61 -13.62
C GLY A 126 -10.81 8.94 -12.13
N LEU A 127 -11.92 8.77 -11.42
CA LEU A 127 -12.02 9.10 -9.99
C LEU A 127 -12.49 7.91 -9.16
N GLU A 128 -11.93 7.80 -7.96
CA GLU A 128 -12.45 6.96 -6.88
C GLU A 128 -12.91 7.85 -5.72
N TRP A 129 -14.12 7.60 -5.22
CA TRP A 129 -14.57 8.03 -3.89
C TRP A 129 -14.43 6.85 -2.94
N GLY A 130 -13.33 6.84 -2.17
CA GLY A 130 -13.02 5.78 -1.21
C GLY A 130 -13.42 6.21 0.21
N MET A 131 -14.12 5.33 0.93
CA MET A 131 -14.62 5.59 2.28
C MET A 131 -14.23 4.48 3.25
N TRP A 132 -13.74 4.88 4.41
CA TRP A 132 -13.59 4.05 5.61
C TRP A 132 -14.75 4.30 6.57
N ALA A 133 -15.14 3.26 7.28
CA ALA A 133 -16.31 3.20 8.17
C ALA A 133 -17.59 3.72 7.49
N ALA A 134 -17.82 3.35 6.22
CA ALA A 134 -19.02 3.75 5.49
C ALA A 134 -20.25 3.04 6.06
N ARG A 135 -21.29 3.81 6.44
CA ARG A 135 -22.48 3.29 7.11
C ARG A 135 -23.71 4.06 6.68
N GLN A 136 -24.85 3.38 6.67
CA GLN A 136 -26.15 4.02 6.58
C GLN A 136 -26.81 4.05 7.96
N ASP A 137 -27.48 5.16 8.28
CA ASP A 137 -28.40 5.20 9.41
C ASP A 137 -29.76 4.55 9.05
N ALA A 138 -30.68 4.49 10.02
CA ALA A 138 -32.01 3.90 9.84
C ALA A 138 -32.88 4.63 8.80
N THR A 139 -32.50 5.85 8.38
CA THR A 139 -33.18 6.63 7.34
C THR A 139 -32.54 6.48 5.96
N GLY A 140 -31.43 5.73 5.87
CA GLY A 140 -30.66 5.52 4.63
C GLY A 140 -29.61 6.61 4.36
N ARG A 141 -29.38 7.54 5.29
CA ARG A 141 -28.35 8.57 5.13
C ARG A 141 -26.96 7.96 5.35
N TRP A 142 -26.03 8.29 4.47
CA TRP A 142 -24.66 7.82 4.55
C TRP A 142 -23.80 8.63 5.52
N PHE A 143 -22.91 7.93 6.21
CA PHE A 143 -21.84 8.47 7.03
C PHE A 143 -20.53 7.75 6.73
N THR A 144 -19.40 8.43 6.97
CA THR A 144 -18.06 7.83 6.86
C THR A 144 -17.17 8.30 8.00
N GLY A 145 -16.26 7.44 8.45
CA GLY A 145 -15.22 7.82 9.40
C GLY A 145 -14.12 8.66 8.74
N LEU A 146 -13.83 8.38 7.47
CA LEU A 146 -12.97 9.16 6.59
C LEU A 146 -13.29 8.81 5.14
N GLY A 147 -13.61 9.82 4.33
CA GLY A 147 -13.71 9.68 2.87
C GLY A 147 -12.66 10.53 2.16
N ALA A 148 -12.20 10.09 0.99
CA ALA A 148 -11.29 10.84 0.14
C ALA A 148 -11.56 10.56 -1.35
N VAL A 149 -11.25 11.55 -2.19
CA VAL A 149 -11.26 11.39 -3.65
C VAL A 149 -9.84 11.14 -4.14
N THR A 150 -9.68 10.10 -4.97
CA THR A 150 -8.41 9.77 -5.62
C THR A 150 -8.55 9.96 -7.12
N ASP A 151 -7.57 10.63 -7.72
CA ASP A 151 -7.35 10.64 -9.16
C ASP A 151 -6.69 9.33 -9.62
N LEU A 152 -7.41 8.57 -10.44
CA LEU A 152 -7.00 7.28 -10.99
C LEU A 152 -6.26 7.43 -12.33
N THR A 153 -6.06 8.64 -12.85
CA THR A 153 -5.29 8.90 -14.08
C THR A 153 -3.81 9.16 -13.79
N GLY A 154 -3.50 9.63 -12.57
CA GLY A 154 -2.13 9.79 -12.06
C GLY A 154 -1.62 8.58 -11.28
N THR A 155 -0.64 8.76 -10.39
CA THR A 155 -0.01 7.64 -9.68
C THR A 155 -0.89 6.99 -8.60
N GLY A 156 -1.94 7.68 -8.16
CA GLY A 156 -2.77 7.27 -7.01
C GLY A 156 -2.11 7.47 -5.64
N VAL A 157 -0.91 8.04 -5.61
CA VAL A 157 -0.12 8.23 -4.38
C VAL A 157 -0.41 9.62 -3.80
N ALA A 158 -0.77 9.67 -2.53
CA ALA A 158 -0.86 10.92 -1.80
C ALA A 158 0.53 11.36 -1.31
N PRO A 159 0.83 12.67 -1.25
CA PRO A 159 2.05 13.12 -0.58
C PRO A 159 2.01 12.75 0.91
N PRO A 160 3.17 12.56 1.57
CA PRO A 160 3.24 12.33 3.01
C PRO A 160 2.47 13.38 3.83
N TRP A 161 1.98 12.97 5.00
CA TRP A 161 1.17 13.80 5.90
C TRP A 161 1.75 15.17 6.24
N TYR A 162 3.08 15.27 6.34
CA TYR A 162 3.79 16.51 6.64
C TYR A 162 4.09 17.39 5.41
N ASP A 163 3.85 16.89 4.19
CA ASP A 163 4.04 17.63 2.93
C ASP A 163 2.72 18.25 2.42
N ASN A 164 1.60 18.03 3.12
CA ASN A 164 0.31 18.65 2.83
C ASN A 164 -0.04 19.77 3.84
N PRO A 165 -0.69 20.87 3.41
CA PRO A 165 -1.16 21.92 4.33
C PRO A 165 -2.13 21.40 5.39
N ARG A 166 -2.92 20.38 5.03
CA ARG A 166 -3.78 19.65 5.95
C ARG A 166 -3.36 18.19 5.95
N GLU A 167 -2.94 17.69 7.11
CA GLU A 167 -2.52 16.30 7.32
C GLU A 167 -3.48 15.31 6.67
N LEU A 168 -4.79 15.50 6.90
CA LEU A 168 -5.87 14.67 6.40
C LEU A 168 -5.92 14.54 4.86
N ASP A 169 -5.36 15.48 4.09
CA ASP A 169 -5.31 15.36 2.62
C ASP A 169 -4.38 14.23 2.13
N SER A 170 -3.54 13.72 3.03
CA SER A 170 -2.65 12.59 2.81
C SER A 170 -3.32 11.26 3.08
N HIS A 171 -4.44 11.26 3.81
CA HIS A 171 -5.19 10.06 4.09
C HIS A 171 -6.05 9.63 2.90
N ARG A 172 -6.21 8.32 2.78
CA ARG A 172 -7.26 7.66 2.01
C ARG A 172 -7.95 6.66 2.95
N ALA A 173 -8.83 5.82 2.41
CA ALA A 173 -9.64 4.93 3.23
C ALA A 173 -8.87 3.70 3.77
N ARG A 174 -7.61 3.47 3.39
CA ARG A 174 -6.72 2.54 4.11
C ARG A 174 -5.79 3.30 5.05
N ALA A 175 -5.36 2.65 6.13
CA ALA A 175 -4.48 3.26 7.11
C ALA A 175 -3.12 3.73 6.54
N GLY A 176 -2.58 3.03 5.54
CA GLY A 176 -1.37 3.45 4.81
C GLY A 176 -1.55 4.65 3.87
N GLY A 177 -2.78 5.19 3.78
CA GLY A 177 -3.11 6.30 2.90
C GLY A 177 -3.32 5.88 1.44
N PHE A 178 -3.63 4.60 1.21
CA PHE A 178 -3.88 4.07 -0.12
C PHE A 178 -5.34 4.18 -0.56
N PRO A 179 -5.58 4.47 -1.86
CA PRO A 179 -6.89 4.31 -2.47
C PRO A 179 -7.39 2.86 -2.34
N LEU A 180 -8.70 2.62 -2.25
CA LEU A 180 -9.21 1.27 -1.94
C LEU A 180 -9.04 0.31 -3.11
N ILE A 181 -9.16 0.81 -4.34
CA ILE A 181 -8.90 0.03 -5.56
C ILE A 181 -7.44 -0.39 -5.71
N ALA A 182 -6.52 0.30 -5.05
CA ALA A 182 -5.11 0.04 -5.18
C ALA A 182 -4.73 -1.32 -4.57
N GLY A 183 -4.21 -2.22 -5.42
CA GLY A 183 -3.79 -3.56 -5.04
C GLY A 183 -4.90 -4.57 -4.79
N LEU A 184 -6.13 -4.28 -5.20
CA LEU A 184 -7.27 -5.18 -5.10
C LEU A 184 -7.26 -6.21 -6.24
N ILE A 185 -7.44 -7.50 -5.92
CA ILE A 185 -7.60 -8.58 -6.90
C ILE A 185 -9.02 -8.51 -7.48
N ARG A 186 -9.16 -8.46 -8.82
CA ARG A 186 -10.47 -8.32 -9.47
C ARG A 186 -10.86 -9.51 -10.33
N VAL A 187 -12.16 -9.73 -10.46
CA VAL A 187 -12.75 -10.87 -11.16
C VAL A 187 -12.34 -10.93 -12.62
N ASP A 188 -12.31 -9.78 -13.29
CA ASP A 188 -11.91 -9.63 -14.69
C ASP A 188 -10.45 -10.00 -14.92
N GLU A 189 -9.56 -9.68 -13.99
CA GLU A 189 -8.13 -10.05 -14.03
C GLU A 189 -7.91 -11.55 -13.92
N ILE A 190 -8.60 -12.20 -12.98
CA ILE A 190 -8.51 -13.66 -12.82
C ILE A 190 -9.09 -14.36 -14.05
N LYS A 191 -10.20 -13.87 -14.61
CA LYS A 191 -10.78 -14.40 -15.86
C LYS A 191 -9.87 -14.17 -17.08
N ALA A 192 -9.16 -13.04 -17.12
CA ALA A 192 -8.18 -12.73 -18.16
C ALA A 192 -6.84 -13.49 -18.00
N GLY A 193 -6.64 -14.20 -16.88
CA GLY A 193 -5.42 -14.96 -16.63
C GLY A 193 -4.24 -14.13 -16.11
N ARG A 194 -4.47 -12.84 -15.77
CA ARG A 194 -3.39 -11.89 -15.52
C ARG A 194 -3.82 -10.74 -14.62
N ILE A 195 -3.10 -10.55 -13.52
CA ILE A 195 -3.09 -9.31 -12.73
C ILE A 195 -1.81 -8.55 -13.10
N ALA A 196 -1.96 -7.30 -13.50
CA ALA A 196 -0.86 -6.46 -13.98
C ALA A 196 -0.59 -5.29 -13.03
N HIS A 197 -0.61 -5.51 -11.73
CA HIS A 197 -0.29 -4.49 -10.73
C HIS A 197 0.21 -5.13 -9.44
N ALA A 198 0.86 -4.32 -8.59
CA ALA A 198 1.23 -4.72 -7.24
C ALA A 198 -0.03 -4.97 -6.41
N LEU A 199 -0.01 -5.97 -5.54
CA LEU A 199 -1.13 -6.28 -4.67
C LEU A 199 -1.07 -5.46 -3.38
N ALA A 200 -2.17 -5.40 -2.65
CA ALA A 200 -2.22 -4.87 -1.29
C ALA A 200 -2.31 -6.04 -0.31
N PHE A 201 -1.52 -5.98 0.76
CA PHE A 201 -1.64 -6.91 1.87
C PHE A 201 -1.78 -6.20 3.21
N ALA A 202 -2.22 -6.94 4.22
CA ALA A 202 -2.25 -6.51 5.60
C ALA A 202 -1.94 -7.69 6.53
N TYR A 203 -1.46 -7.37 7.72
CA TYR A 203 -1.21 -8.32 8.80
C TYR A 203 -1.06 -7.58 10.14
N ASP A 204 -1.01 -8.31 11.26
CA ASP A 204 -1.19 -7.74 12.60
C ASP A 204 0.12 -7.25 13.24
N HIS A 205 1.24 -7.44 12.55
CA HIS A 205 2.57 -7.04 12.99
C HIS A 205 3.18 -5.94 12.11
N CYS A 206 2.38 -5.21 11.32
CA CYS A 206 2.90 -4.05 10.58
C CYS A 206 3.53 -3.01 11.54
N ARG A 207 4.58 -2.34 11.06
CA ARG A 207 5.41 -1.48 11.92
C ARG A 207 4.64 -0.27 12.44
N THR A 208 4.63 -0.07 13.76
CA THR A 208 3.89 1.03 14.41
C THR A 208 4.50 2.39 14.10
N GLY A 209 3.65 3.35 13.68
CA GLY A 209 4.02 4.77 13.62
C GLY A 209 5.09 5.13 12.60
N LEU A 210 5.46 4.20 11.72
CA LEU A 210 6.45 4.40 10.66
C LEU A 210 5.86 3.93 9.33
N PHE A 211 6.24 4.60 8.26
CA PHE A 211 5.88 4.19 6.91
C PHE A 211 7.06 4.40 5.95
N VAL A 212 6.93 3.83 4.76
CA VAL A 212 7.79 4.12 3.61
C VAL A 212 6.91 4.43 2.40
N PRO A 213 7.35 5.25 1.44
CA PRO A 213 6.59 5.47 0.21
C PRO A 213 6.33 4.14 -0.52
N PRO A 214 5.16 3.94 -1.15
CA PRO A 214 4.19 4.97 -1.49
C PRO A 214 3.17 5.29 -0.39
N ALA A 215 3.28 4.70 0.81
CA ALA A 215 2.39 5.10 1.90
C ALA A 215 2.64 6.56 2.27
N SER A 216 1.57 7.23 2.69
CA SER A 216 1.58 8.66 3.07
C SER A 216 1.31 8.88 4.55
N THR A 217 0.78 7.85 5.21
CA THR A 217 0.40 7.82 6.62
C THR A 217 0.74 6.45 7.21
N SER A 218 0.70 6.35 8.53
CA SER A 218 0.77 5.06 9.23
C SER A 218 -0.36 4.92 10.25
N GLN A 219 -0.34 3.83 11.02
CA GLN A 219 -1.17 3.69 12.21
C GLN A 219 -0.41 3.09 13.39
N VAL A 220 -1.04 3.11 14.56
CA VAL A 220 -0.54 2.41 15.75
C VAL A 220 -1.05 0.98 15.65
N THR A 221 -0.16 0.00 15.82
CA THR A 221 -0.49 -1.42 15.79
C THR A 221 -0.47 -1.99 17.22
N GLN A 222 -0.35 -3.31 17.39
CA GLN A 222 -0.42 -3.92 18.71
C GLN A 222 0.78 -3.53 19.60
N LEU A 223 0.56 -3.46 20.92
CA LEU A 223 1.62 -3.16 21.89
C LEU A 223 2.75 -4.21 21.91
N GLU A 224 2.47 -5.42 21.46
CA GLU A 224 3.45 -6.51 21.35
C GLU A 224 4.28 -6.45 20.05
N ALA A 225 3.84 -5.65 19.07
CA ALA A 225 4.67 -5.35 17.92
C ALA A 225 5.85 -4.53 18.42
N VAL A 226 7.05 -5.12 18.35
CA VAL A 226 8.27 -4.37 18.67
C VAL A 226 8.37 -3.23 17.66
N ASP A 227 8.56 -2.00 18.11
CA ASP A 227 8.63 -0.83 17.22
C ASP A 227 9.75 -0.91 16.15
N SER A 228 10.68 -1.86 16.33
CA SER A 228 11.75 -2.22 15.38
C SER A 228 11.42 -3.41 14.47
N ARG A 229 10.22 -3.99 14.56
CA ARG A 229 9.83 -5.23 13.87
C ARG A 229 8.62 -4.96 12.97
N GLY A 230 8.56 -5.74 11.91
CA GLY A 230 7.47 -5.74 10.96
C GLY A 230 7.70 -4.86 9.75
N ILE A 231 7.00 -5.21 8.67
CA ILE A 231 7.00 -4.48 7.42
C ILE A 231 6.17 -3.21 7.65
N PRO A 232 6.75 -2.01 7.50
CA PRO A 232 6.01 -0.76 7.64
C PRO A 232 4.97 -0.63 6.54
N MET A 233 3.95 0.20 6.75
CA MET A 233 3.03 0.57 5.66
C MET A 233 3.82 1.14 4.49
N GLY A 234 3.45 0.72 3.28
CA GLY A 234 4.18 0.97 2.04
C GLY A 234 5.43 0.12 1.82
N GLY A 235 5.84 -0.70 2.79
CA GLY A 235 6.86 -1.71 2.57
C GLY A 235 6.37 -2.74 1.55
N ARG A 236 7.24 -3.09 0.59
CA ARG A 236 6.91 -4.00 -0.52
C ARG A 236 7.58 -5.36 -0.31
N LEU A 237 6.80 -6.43 -0.37
CA LEU A 237 7.32 -7.79 -0.43
C LEU A 237 7.16 -8.37 -1.82
N GLN A 238 7.96 -9.39 -2.14
CA GLN A 238 7.95 -10.07 -3.42
C GLN A 238 8.10 -11.58 -3.21
N LEU A 239 7.36 -12.36 -3.98
CA LEU A 239 7.61 -13.79 -4.14
C LEU A 239 8.85 -13.98 -5.04
N ASP A 240 9.73 -14.92 -4.71
CA ASP A 240 10.95 -15.22 -5.45
C ASP A 240 10.64 -15.37 -6.95
N PRO A 241 11.17 -14.47 -7.82
CA PRO A 241 10.93 -14.52 -9.26
C PRO A 241 11.38 -15.82 -9.94
N ALA A 242 12.25 -16.60 -9.28
CA ALA A 242 12.74 -17.87 -9.80
C ALA A 242 11.90 -19.09 -9.36
N TRP A 243 10.97 -18.92 -8.42
CA TRP A 243 10.13 -20.02 -7.96
C TRP A 243 9.17 -20.52 -9.06
N ASP A 244 9.08 -21.84 -9.24
CA ASP A 244 8.24 -22.46 -10.27
C ASP A 244 6.75 -22.44 -9.90
N VAL A 245 6.07 -21.36 -10.30
CA VAL A 245 4.63 -21.20 -10.13
C VAL A 245 3.85 -22.29 -10.87
N GLU A 246 4.33 -22.75 -12.03
CA GLU A 246 3.55 -23.67 -12.86
C GLU A 246 3.57 -25.10 -12.33
N GLY A 247 4.67 -25.51 -11.67
CA GLY A 247 4.80 -26.77 -10.95
C GLY A 247 4.23 -26.78 -9.53
N SER A 248 3.83 -25.63 -8.97
CA SER A 248 3.54 -25.44 -7.53
C SER A 248 2.31 -26.15 -6.94
N GLY A 249 1.44 -26.74 -7.76
CA GLY A 249 0.17 -27.30 -7.30
C GLY A 249 -0.91 -26.25 -6.92
N LEU A 250 -0.61 -24.95 -7.04
CA LEU A 250 -1.61 -23.89 -6.87
C LEU A 250 -2.78 -24.04 -7.86
N SER A 251 -3.95 -23.56 -7.46
CA SER A 251 -5.11 -23.42 -8.34
C SER A 251 -4.78 -22.50 -9.53
N PRO A 252 -5.52 -22.56 -10.66
CA PRO A 252 -5.32 -21.63 -11.77
C PRO A 252 -5.33 -20.16 -11.33
N ALA A 253 -6.22 -19.78 -10.41
CA ALA A 253 -6.28 -18.42 -9.86
C ALA A 253 -5.11 -18.12 -8.92
N GLY A 254 -4.74 -19.06 -8.05
CA GLY A 254 -3.56 -18.95 -7.19
C GLY A 254 -2.27 -18.71 -7.98
N LYS A 255 -2.11 -19.37 -9.13
CA LYS A 255 -0.98 -19.14 -10.04
C LYS A 255 -0.96 -17.73 -10.65
N ILE A 256 -2.13 -17.18 -11.00
CA ILE A 256 -2.25 -15.79 -11.49
C ILE A 256 -1.78 -14.82 -10.42
N ILE A 257 -2.21 -15.03 -9.17
CA ILE A 257 -1.82 -14.21 -8.02
C ILE A 257 -0.32 -14.36 -7.73
N ALA A 258 0.22 -15.58 -7.76
CA ALA A 258 1.64 -15.84 -7.56
C ALA A 258 2.52 -15.13 -8.61
N ARG A 259 2.13 -15.14 -9.89
CA ARG A 259 2.84 -14.36 -10.92
C ARG A 259 2.81 -12.85 -10.65
N ALA A 260 1.69 -12.32 -10.15
CA ALA A 260 1.62 -10.91 -9.75
C ALA A 260 2.54 -10.61 -8.56
N LEU A 261 2.62 -11.50 -7.58
CA LEU A 261 3.56 -11.38 -6.46
C LEU A 261 5.03 -11.50 -6.89
N GLN A 262 5.35 -12.28 -7.92
CA GLN A 262 6.69 -12.34 -8.50
C GLN A 262 7.05 -11.05 -9.23
N GLU A 263 6.13 -10.52 -10.04
CA GLU A 263 6.47 -9.42 -10.95
C GLU A 263 6.28 -8.04 -10.31
N TYR A 264 5.22 -7.86 -9.53
CA TYR A 264 4.87 -6.60 -8.90
C TYR A 264 4.92 -6.65 -7.38
N GLY A 265 4.95 -7.83 -6.75
CA GLY A 265 4.93 -7.92 -5.29
C GLY A 265 3.64 -7.39 -4.66
N ALA A 266 3.69 -7.12 -3.36
CA ALA A 266 2.58 -6.57 -2.59
C ALA A 266 3.04 -5.52 -1.59
N TYR A 267 2.26 -4.45 -1.43
CA TYR A 267 2.51 -3.38 -0.45
C TYR A 267 1.71 -3.61 0.83
N CYS A 268 2.36 -3.40 1.98
CA CYS A 268 1.69 -3.37 3.28
C CYS A 268 0.77 -2.15 3.32
N SER A 269 -0.53 -2.37 3.40
CA SER A 269 -1.54 -1.34 3.18
C SER A 269 -2.35 -1.00 4.43
N ASP A 270 -2.50 -1.98 5.32
CA ASP A 270 -3.34 -1.90 6.50
C ASP A 270 -2.93 -2.91 7.57
N TYR A 271 -3.65 -2.90 8.68
CA TYR A 271 -3.61 -3.92 9.72
C TYR A 271 -4.73 -4.95 9.50
N ALA A 272 -4.41 -6.21 9.73
CA ALA A 272 -5.39 -7.30 9.72
C ALA A 272 -4.97 -8.40 10.70
N GLY A 273 -5.93 -9.11 11.31
CA GLY A 273 -5.62 -10.20 12.25
C GLY A 273 -4.96 -11.45 11.65
N ALA A 274 -4.61 -11.43 10.37
CA ALA A 274 -3.95 -12.50 9.63
C ALA A 274 -3.21 -11.93 8.41
N ASN A 275 -2.34 -12.74 7.78
CA ASN A 275 -1.68 -12.40 6.53
C ASN A 275 -2.68 -12.48 5.37
N VAL A 276 -3.21 -11.35 4.92
CA VAL A 276 -4.30 -11.32 3.92
C VAL A 276 -3.96 -10.48 2.70
N LEU A 277 -4.34 -10.99 1.54
CA LEU A 277 -4.55 -10.21 0.32
C LEU A 277 -6.04 -9.86 0.19
N TYR A 278 -6.37 -8.88 -0.65
CA TYR A 278 -7.74 -8.41 -0.84
C TYR A 278 -8.25 -8.74 -2.24
N ALA A 279 -9.40 -9.40 -2.33
CA ALA A 279 -10.19 -9.52 -3.56
C ALA A 279 -11.48 -8.71 -3.45
N GLU A 280 -11.96 -8.16 -4.56
CA GLU A 280 -13.20 -7.37 -4.58
C GLU A 280 -14.37 -8.12 -3.92
N ASN A 281 -15.13 -7.47 -3.04
CA ASN A 281 -16.26 -8.09 -2.33
C ASN A 281 -17.62 -7.41 -2.54
N SER A 282 -17.81 -6.72 -3.67
CA SER A 282 -19.16 -6.31 -4.07
C SER A 282 -20.06 -7.57 -4.14
N PRO A 283 -21.38 -7.48 -3.87
CA PRO A 283 -22.26 -8.65 -3.94
C PRO A 283 -22.16 -9.40 -5.27
N ALA A 284 -22.00 -8.68 -6.37
CA ALA A 284 -21.78 -9.24 -7.70
C ALA A 284 -20.42 -9.95 -7.82
N ALA A 285 -19.33 -9.36 -7.30
CA ALA A 285 -18.01 -9.98 -7.29
C ALA A 285 -18.00 -11.25 -6.44
N VAL A 286 -18.57 -11.23 -5.23
CA VAL A 286 -18.68 -12.42 -4.36
C VAL A 286 -19.38 -13.58 -5.07
N GLN A 287 -20.45 -13.31 -5.82
CA GLN A 287 -21.11 -14.33 -6.64
C GLN A 287 -20.19 -14.83 -7.75
N ALA A 288 -19.45 -13.93 -8.42
CA ALA A 288 -18.56 -14.27 -9.51
C ALA A 288 -17.29 -15.03 -9.08
N TRP A 289 -16.90 -14.94 -7.80
CA TRP A 289 -15.79 -15.70 -7.24
C TRP A 289 -16.10 -17.18 -7.01
N ALA A 290 -17.38 -17.57 -6.97
CA ALA A 290 -17.78 -18.95 -6.72
C ALA A 290 -17.17 -19.92 -7.75
N GLY A 291 -16.33 -20.84 -7.26
CA GLY A 291 -15.61 -21.81 -8.10
C GLY A 291 -14.41 -21.24 -8.87
N LEU A 292 -14.09 -19.94 -8.71
CA LEU A 292 -12.97 -19.27 -9.36
C LEU A 292 -11.79 -19.04 -8.41
N LEU A 293 -12.07 -18.62 -7.18
CA LEU A 293 -11.06 -18.31 -6.16
C LEU A 293 -11.61 -18.61 -4.76
N ASP A 294 -10.84 -19.31 -3.93
CA ASP A 294 -11.16 -19.59 -2.53
C ASP A 294 -10.25 -18.78 -1.58
N PRO A 295 -10.73 -18.37 -0.38
CA PRO A 295 -9.91 -17.69 0.62
C PRO A 295 -8.60 -18.43 1.02
N HIS A 296 -8.54 -19.75 0.85
CA HIS A 296 -7.38 -20.59 1.21
C HIS A 296 -6.56 -21.06 0.00
N ASP A 297 -6.84 -20.58 -1.21
CA ASP A 297 -6.17 -21.03 -2.44
C ASP A 297 -4.64 -20.89 -2.39
N LEU A 298 -4.13 -19.90 -1.65
CA LEU A 298 -2.70 -19.72 -1.43
C LEU A 298 -2.19 -20.51 -0.23
N ALA A 299 -2.98 -20.64 0.84
CA ALA A 299 -2.55 -21.13 2.14
C ALA A 299 -1.96 -22.56 2.11
N VAL A 300 -2.40 -23.37 1.14
CA VAL A 300 -1.90 -24.74 0.95
C VAL A 300 -0.39 -24.75 0.68
N ILE A 301 0.08 -23.82 -0.17
CA ILE A 301 1.48 -23.74 -0.57
C ILE A 301 2.21 -22.65 0.22
N PHE A 302 1.59 -21.47 0.36
CA PHE A 302 2.16 -20.31 1.02
C PHE A 302 1.95 -20.37 2.55
N ASN A 303 2.36 -21.48 3.14
CA ASN A 303 2.44 -21.69 4.58
C ASN A 303 3.70 -21.02 5.18
N PRO A 304 3.85 -20.97 6.52
CA PRO A 304 4.99 -20.29 7.14
C PRO A 304 6.38 -20.73 6.64
N ASP A 305 6.59 -22.03 6.41
CA ASP A 305 7.90 -22.53 5.94
C ASP A 305 8.19 -22.06 4.52
N PHE A 306 7.19 -22.09 3.65
CA PHE A 306 7.29 -21.55 2.30
C PHE A 306 7.56 -20.04 2.31
N ILE A 307 6.83 -19.29 3.15
CA ILE A 307 7.00 -17.83 3.27
C ILE A 307 8.45 -17.49 3.61
N ARG A 308 9.04 -18.17 4.61
CA ARG A 308 10.44 -17.96 5.02
C ARG A 308 11.46 -18.22 3.92
N GLN A 309 11.17 -19.14 2.99
CA GLN A 309 12.11 -19.56 1.96
C GLN A 309 11.98 -18.76 0.66
N HIS A 310 10.76 -18.34 0.31
CA HIS A 310 10.45 -17.84 -1.02
C HIS A 310 9.97 -16.40 -1.06
N PHE A 311 9.82 -15.71 0.07
CA PHE A 311 9.51 -14.29 0.07
C PHE A 311 10.69 -13.44 0.50
N ARG A 312 10.71 -12.21 -0.01
CA ARG A 312 11.69 -11.18 0.35
C ARG A 312 11.01 -9.83 0.50
N VAL A 313 11.49 -9.03 1.44
CA VAL A 313 11.14 -7.60 1.55
C VAL A 313 12.09 -6.83 0.65
N ILE A 314 11.54 -6.05 -0.26
CA ILE A 314 12.29 -5.14 -1.11
C ILE A 314 12.77 -3.98 -0.26
N ASP A 315 13.96 -3.46 -0.58
CA ASP A 315 14.63 -2.42 0.18
C ASP A 315 13.67 -1.31 0.63
N LEU A 316 13.53 -1.15 1.95
CA LEU A 316 12.63 -0.18 2.56
C LEU A 316 13.15 1.25 2.42
N GLY A 317 14.45 1.43 2.13
CA GLY A 317 15.07 2.74 2.05
C GLY A 317 15.03 3.49 3.39
N THR A 318 14.52 4.72 3.37
CA THR A 318 14.39 5.57 4.55
C THR A 318 13.02 5.39 5.21
N LEU A 319 13.00 5.03 6.49
CA LEU A 319 11.77 5.01 7.28
C LEU A 319 11.34 6.45 7.59
N LEU A 320 10.05 6.73 7.44
CA LEU A 320 9.47 8.06 7.65
C LEU A 320 8.57 8.06 8.89
N PRO A 321 8.57 9.17 9.66
CA PRO A 321 7.74 9.26 10.85
C PRO A 321 6.28 9.40 10.46
N GLY A 322 5.43 8.51 10.96
CA GLY A 322 3.99 8.63 10.88
C GLY A 322 3.43 9.76 11.73
N GLN A 323 2.23 10.21 11.41
CA GLN A 323 1.48 11.23 12.15
C GLN A 323 1.17 10.81 13.59
N ASN A 324 1.26 9.52 13.86
CA ASN A 324 0.97 8.87 15.13
C ASN A 324 2.23 8.25 15.78
N LEU A 325 3.43 8.63 15.33
CA LEU A 325 4.68 8.18 15.93
C LEU A 325 4.79 8.70 17.37
N SER A 326 5.05 7.80 18.33
CA SER A 326 5.15 8.14 19.75
C SER A 326 6.37 9.00 20.10
N VAL A 327 7.43 8.92 19.29
CA VAL A 327 8.65 9.70 19.46
C VAL A 327 8.47 11.08 18.83
N PRO A 328 8.53 12.21 19.56
CA PRO A 328 8.19 13.56 19.04
C PRO A 328 9.27 14.20 18.15
N PRO A 329 8.96 15.18 17.28
CA PRO A 329 9.95 15.92 16.47
C PRO A 329 10.97 16.70 17.34
N PRO A 330 12.11 17.18 16.78
CA PRO A 330 12.45 17.24 15.36
C PRO A 330 12.91 15.92 14.75
N TYR A 331 12.55 15.68 13.49
CA TYR A 331 12.97 14.54 12.68
C TYR A 331 13.96 14.94 11.58
N LEU A 332 14.91 14.06 11.25
CA LEU A 332 15.61 14.08 9.97
C LEU A 332 14.80 13.22 9.00
N LEU A 333 14.29 13.81 7.93
CA LEU A 333 13.44 13.09 6.94
C LEU A 333 14.25 12.51 5.78
N SER A 334 15.35 13.17 5.42
CA SER A 334 16.27 12.71 4.39
C SER A 334 17.66 13.29 4.64
N LEU A 335 18.68 12.56 4.20
CA LEU A 335 20.07 12.99 4.18
C LEU A 335 20.75 12.31 3.00
N SER A 336 21.48 13.06 2.19
CA SER A 336 22.21 12.52 1.04
C SER A 336 23.51 13.26 0.77
N PHE A 337 24.45 12.57 0.10
CA PHE A 337 25.77 13.07 -0.29
C PHE A 337 26.01 12.72 -1.77
N ALA A 338 26.05 13.73 -2.65
CA ALA A 338 26.22 13.52 -4.10
C ALA A 338 25.31 12.44 -4.73
N GLY A 339 24.09 12.28 -4.21
CA GLY A 339 23.11 11.28 -4.68
C GLY A 339 23.06 10.00 -3.85
N GLU A 340 24.04 9.73 -3.00
CA GLU A 340 24.02 8.61 -2.05
C GLU A 340 23.11 8.95 -0.86
N ILE A 341 22.06 8.17 -0.65
CA ILE A 341 21.03 8.43 0.37
C ILE A 341 21.37 7.67 1.65
N ALA A 342 21.39 8.36 2.79
CA ALA A 342 21.52 7.74 4.09
C ALA A 342 20.21 7.07 4.51
N ARG A 343 20.30 5.92 5.17
CA ARG A 343 19.12 5.31 5.81
C ARG A 343 18.88 5.98 7.15
N ILE A 344 17.61 6.25 7.44
CA ILE A 344 17.20 6.93 8.67
C ILE A 344 16.11 6.10 9.32
N ASP A 345 16.23 5.91 10.64
CA ASP A 345 15.20 5.34 11.50
C ASP A 345 14.78 6.42 12.52
N PRO A 346 13.63 7.08 12.32
CA PRO A 346 13.12 8.10 13.24
C PRO A 346 12.76 7.59 14.63
N TYR A 347 12.41 6.31 14.75
CA TYR A 347 12.08 5.70 16.02
C TYR A 347 13.35 5.46 16.83
N ALA A 348 14.34 4.77 16.25
CA ALA A 348 15.61 4.46 16.90
C ALA A 348 16.58 5.64 16.95
N ARG A 349 16.24 6.77 16.31
CA ARG A 349 17.11 7.94 16.12
C ARG A 349 18.48 7.57 15.56
N THR A 350 18.49 6.69 14.57
CA THR A 350 19.72 6.21 13.94
C THR A 350 19.82 6.70 12.51
N ILE A 351 21.03 7.08 12.11
CA ILE A 351 21.40 7.44 10.74
C ILE A 351 22.49 6.46 10.31
N LEU A 352 22.24 5.69 9.26
CA LEU A 352 23.23 4.81 8.64
C LEU A 352 23.77 5.50 7.39
N LEU A 353 25.04 5.91 7.46
CA LEU A 353 25.74 6.52 6.35
C LEU A 353 26.27 5.45 5.38
N PRO A 354 26.23 5.70 4.07
CA PRO A 354 26.84 4.81 3.09
C PRO A 354 28.34 4.65 3.34
N ALA A 355 28.89 3.47 2.99
CA ALA A 355 30.29 3.12 3.21
C ALA A 355 31.28 3.92 2.33
N ALA A 356 30.79 4.49 1.22
CA ALA A 356 31.59 5.31 0.32
C ALA A 356 32.09 6.58 1.02
N ASP A 357 33.26 7.07 0.60
CA ASP A 357 33.72 8.40 1.00
C ASP A 357 32.61 9.42 0.71
N LEU A 358 32.14 10.10 1.76
CA LEU A 358 31.06 11.08 1.70
C LEU A 358 31.48 12.24 0.79
N ALA A 359 31.27 12.08 -0.51
CA ALA A 359 31.67 13.04 -1.52
C ALA A 359 30.60 14.12 -1.65
N GLY A 360 31.06 15.38 -1.73
CA GLY A 360 30.18 16.53 -1.97
C GLY A 360 29.42 17.02 -0.73
N PRO A 361 28.61 18.08 -0.90
CA PRO A 361 27.84 18.67 0.19
C PRO A 361 26.69 17.74 0.61
N ALA A 362 26.43 17.70 1.92
CA ALA A 362 25.25 17.05 2.46
C ALA A 362 23.99 17.85 2.10
N VAL A 363 22.93 17.16 1.68
CA VAL A 363 21.59 17.72 1.48
C VAL A 363 20.62 16.98 2.38
N TRP A 364 19.80 17.72 3.13
CA TRP A 364 18.87 17.14 4.10
C TRP A 364 17.53 17.86 4.16
N ARG A 365 16.53 17.17 4.72
CA ARG A 365 15.21 17.72 5.09
C ARG A 365 14.90 17.37 6.53
N THR A 366 14.24 18.28 7.24
CA THR A 366 13.80 18.09 8.63
C THR A 366 12.32 18.35 8.80
N LEU A 367 11.75 17.83 9.89
CA LEU A 367 10.39 18.13 10.35
C LEU A 367 10.44 18.48 11.85
N PRO A 368 10.08 19.71 12.30
CA PRO A 368 9.68 20.84 11.47
C PRO A 368 10.79 21.30 10.51
N ALA A 369 10.37 21.96 9.44
CA ALA A 369 11.30 22.60 8.51
C ALA A 369 12.13 23.67 9.24
N GLY A 370 13.39 23.81 8.82
CA GLY A 370 14.31 24.80 9.42
C GLY A 370 14.96 24.36 10.73
N ALA A 371 14.85 23.10 11.13
CA ALA A 371 15.61 22.60 12.26
C ALA A 371 17.11 22.66 11.97
N GLN A 372 17.86 23.21 12.92
CA GLN A 372 19.32 23.32 12.85
C GLN A 372 19.97 21.99 13.19
N LEU A 373 21.12 21.73 12.58
CA LEU A 373 21.84 20.47 12.63
C LEU A 373 23.22 20.72 13.28
N ASP A 374 23.49 20.09 14.43
CA ASP A 374 24.76 20.19 15.15
C ASP A 374 25.44 18.83 15.28
N LEU A 375 26.67 18.74 14.77
CA LEU A 375 27.55 17.55 14.82
C LEU A 375 28.65 17.68 15.88
N GLY A 376 28.55 18.66 16.79
CA GLY A 376 29.55 18.92 17.84
C GLY A 376 30.90 19.38 17.28
N GLY A 377 30.88 20.13 16.17
CA GLY A 377 32.10 20.59 15.47
C GLY A 377 32.81 19.52 14.63
N SER A 378 32.31 18.28 14.61
CA SER A 378 32.81 17.23 13.74
C SER A 378 32.18 17.34 12.34
N GLY A 379 32.96 17.13 11.28
CA GLY A 379 32.36 16.92 9.96
C GLY A 379 31.61 15.59 9.91
N TRP A 380 30.72 15.39 8.93
CA TRP A 380 30.04 14.11 8.70
C TRP A 380 31.00 12.92 8.59
N ALA A 381 32.24 13.17 8.15
CA ALA A 381 33.32 12.20 8.08
C ALA A 381 33.82 11.70 9.46
N GLN A 382 33.46 12.31 10.58
CA GLN A 382 33.89 11.91 11.92
C GLN A 382 32.74 11.90 12.94
N ALA A 383 31.58 12.45 12.58
CA ALA A 383 30.44 12.54 13.47
C ALA A 383 29.86 11.16 13.80
N THR A 384 29.70 10.90 15.10
CA THR A 384 29.00 9.73 15.65
C THR A 384 27.64 10.11 16.23
N ARG A 385 27.37 11.41 16.35
CA ARG A 385 26.17 11.97 16.94
C ARG A 385 25.69 13.16 16.12
N LEU A 386 24.39 13.34 16.10
CA LEU A 386 23.73 14.52 15.59
C LEU A 386 22.71 15.06 16.60
N ILE A 387 22.66 16.37 16.78
CA ILE A 387 21.58 17.07 17.50
C ILE A 387 20.80 17.90 16.49
N LEU A 388 19.48 17.72 16.48
CA LEU A 388 18.56 18.59 15.77
C LEU A 388 17.91 19.55 16.75
N THR A 389 17.80 20.83 16.39
CA THR A 389 17.11 21.86 17.17
C THR A 389 16.08 22.54 16.29
N ALA A 390 14.80 22.35 16.59
CA ALA A 390 13.68 22.97 15.89
C ALA A 390 13.61 24.49 16.15
N PRO A 391 12.90 25.27 15.30
CA PRO A 391 12.75 26.72 15.48
C PRO A 391 12.09 27.13 16.81
N ASP A 392 11.30 26.25 17.42
CA ASP A 392 10.67 26.45 18.73
C ASP A 392 11.59 26.06 19.92
N GLY A 393 12.81 25.61 19.64
CA GLY A 393 13.79 25.18 20.63
C GLY A 393 13.70 23.70 21.02
N ALA A 394 12.75 22.92 20.50
CA ALA A 394 12.69 21.48 20.75
C ALA A 394 13.90 20.76 20.14
N THR A 395 14.47 19.79 20.86
CA THR A 395 15.69 19.10 20.41
C THR A 395 15.51 17.59 20.32
N SER A 396 16.21 16.95 19.36
CA SER A 396 16.37 15.49 19.32
C SER A 396 17.83 15.10 19.11
N THR A 397 18.25 13.98 19.70
CA THR A 397 19.61 13.44 19.56
C THR A 397 19.56 12.15 18.73
N TRP A 398 20.53 12.00 17.83
CA TRP A 398 20.65 10.89 16.90
C TRP A 398 22.04 10.28 16.95
N THR A 399 22.10 8.97 16.70
CA THR A 399 23.34 8.20 16.54
C THR A 399 23.64 8.03 15.06
N ILE A 400 24.90 8.26 14.68
CA ILE A 400 25.39 8.04 13.31
C ILE A 400 26.25 6.78 13.31
N GLN A 401 25.93 5.84 12.41
CA GLN A 401 26.70 4.63 12.17
C GLN A 401 27.11 4.55 10.70
N ARG A 402 28.14 3.76 10.42
CA ARG A 402 28.63 3.50 9.05
C ARG A 402 28.38 2.06 8.67
N LEU A 403 28.00 1.88 7.41
CA LEU A 403 27.89 0.58 6.77
C LEU A 403 29.26 -0.01 6.42
#